data_AF-A0A496R478-F1
#
_entry.id   AF-A0A496R478-F1
#
_cell.length_a   1.000
_cell.length_b   1.000
_cell.length_c   1.000
_cell.angle_alpha   90.00
_cell.angle_beta   90.00
_cell.angle_gamma   90.00
#
_symmetry.space_group_name_H-M   'P 1'
#
loop_
_entity.id
_entity.type
_entity.pdbx_description
1 polymer ?
#
loop_
_entity_poly.entity_id
_entity_poly.type
_entity_poly.pdbx_seq_one_letter_code
_entity_poly.pdbx_strand_id
1 'polypeptide(L)'
;MLKKLIFVFISIIFFSSCIESNVSILIGNDFSGTADVTYVISGKSEYISSDLTSLRYQFLAIDEESLRNITDRNNALVLKNYTYEEGGDTSKVSFSIDFSSPEEIEKLTSPGGAAPLLSIGRPENGKITVKLRSPFSAGTDEKTKSLLKALYGDNILSFRITIPGFITSTSIGELTEDPSSALLKLTFGQLIDSEEDIIWILDYTQSTGG
;
A
#
# COMPACT_ATOMS: atom_id res chain seq x y z
N MET A 1 47.24 27.86 -3.20
CA MET A 1 46.42 27.59 -1.99
C MET A 1 45.05 28.22 -2.19
N LEU A 2 44.13 27.55 -2.89
CA LEU A 2 43.23 26.51 -2.36
C LEU A 2 42.16 27.05 -1.38
N LYS A 3 41.36 28.05 -1.79
CA LYS A 3 40.21 28.57 -1.00
C LYS A 3 38.99 29.01 -1.82
N LYS A 4 38.85 28.55 -3.06
CA LYS A 4 37.66 28.81 -3.91
C LYS A 4 37.02 27.53 -4.45
N LEU A 5 37.05 26.46 -3.66
CA LEU A 5 36.38 25.18 -3.94
C LEU A 5 35.34 24.85 -2.86
N ILE A 6 34.72 25.88 -2.26
CA ILE A 6 33.70 25.77 -1.23
C ILE A 6 32.49 26.57 -1.71
N PHE A 7 31.92 26.21 -2.86
CA PHE A 7 30.60 26.73 -3.29
C PHE A 7 29.90 25.82 -4.31
N VAL A 8 30.31 24.56 -4.43
CA VAL A 8 29.60 23.53 -5.22
C VAL A 8 28.97 22.47 -4.29
N PHE A 9 29.05 22.66 -2.98
CA PHE A 9 28.66 21.65 -1.97
C PHE A 9 27.30 21.90 -1.31
N ILE A 10 26.52 22.91 -1.76
CA ILE A 10 25.24 23.32 -1.14
C ILE A 10 24.11 23.35 -2.18
N SER A 11 24.09 22.40 -3.12
CA SER A 11 22.93 22.21 -4.01
C SER A 11 22.64 20.73 -4.33
N ILE A 12 23.18 19.80 -3.53
CA ILE A 12 22.46 18.55 -3.28
C ILE A 12 21.47 18.89 -2.17
N ILE A 13 20.44 19.64 -2.56
CA ILE A 13 19.21 19.75 -1.81
C ILE A 13 18.80 18.31 -1.54
N PHE A 14 18.74 17.96 -0.26
CA PHE A 14 18.08 16.77 0.25
C PHE A 14 16.63 16.78 -0.24
N PHE A 15 16.39 16.38 -1.48
CA PHE A 15 15.08 15.93 -1.94
C PHE A 15 14.85 14.50 -1.42
N SER A 16 15.14 14.26 -0.13
CA SER A 16 14.69 13.08 0.59
C SER A 16 13.22 13.25 0.95
N SER A 17 12.39 13.55 -0.04
CA SER A 17 10.97 13.25 0.05
C SER A 17 10.87 11.73 -0.07
N CYS A 18 11.19 11.01 1.01
CA CYS A 18 10.84 9.61 1.15
C CYS A 18 9.32 9.56 1.18
N ILE A 19 8.73 9.44 -0.01
CA ILE A 19 7.32 9.12 -0.15
C ILE A 19 7.19 7.67 0.30
N GLU A 20 6.54 7.50 1.44
CA GLU A 20 6.28 6.20 2.03
C GLU A 20 4.77 5.96 2.03
N SER A 21 4.38 4.76 1.60
CA SER A 21 3.03 4.26 1.76
C SER A 21 3.06 3.11 2.75
N ASN A 22 2.29 3.23 3.81
CA ASN A 22 2.15 2.25 4.87
C ASN A 22 0.72 1.70 4.84
N VAL A 23 0.60 0.39 4.76
CA VAL A 23 -0.65 -0.35 4.90
C VAL A 23 -0.46 -1.31 6.07
N SER A 24 -1.24 -1.12 7.13
CA SER A 24 -1.22 -1.97 8.31
C SER A 24 -2.57 -2.64 8.46
N ILE A 25 -2.59 -3.97 8.50
CA ILE A 25 -3.82 -4.75 8.52
C ILE A 25 -3.79 -5.62 9.77
N LEU A 26 -4.72 -5.34 10.67
CA LEU A 26 -4.95 -6.12 11.87
C LEU A 26 -6.11 -7.07 11.63
N ILE A 27 -5.90 -8.37 11.81
CA ILE A 27 -6.90 -9.42 11.73
C ILE A 27 -7.19 -9.91 13.16
N GLY A 28 -8.46 -9.95 13.53
CA GLY A 28 -8.99 -10.44 14.80
C GLY A 28 -9.30 -11.94 14.79
N ASN A 29 -9.64 -12.48 15.96
CA ASN A 29 -9.90 -13.92 16.17
C ASN A 29 -11.06 -14.47 15.33
N ASP A 30 -12.04 -13.63 15.01
CA ASP A 30 -13.19 -13.94 14.16
C ASP A 30 -12.95 -13.64 12.68
N PHE A 31 -11.72 -13.26 12.33
CA PHE A 31 -11.28 -12.80 11.01
C PHE A 31 -11.83 -11.43 10.56
N SER A 32 -12.58 -10.74 11.42
CA SER A 32 -12.81 -9.30 11.23
C SER A 32 -11.53 -8.53 11.54
N GLY A 33 -11.47 -7.23 11.22
CA GLY A 33 -10.27 -6.48 11.48
C GLY A 33 -10.33 -5.03 11.04
N THR A 34 -9.15 -4.39 11.04
CA THR A 34 -8.97 -3.00 10.65
C THR A 34 -7.79 -2.88 9.69
N ALA A 35 -7.98 -2.12 8.61
CA ALA A 35 -6.94 -1.73 7.69
C ALA A 35 -6.66 -0.24 7.85
N ASP A 36 -5.47 0.10 8.34
CA ASP A 36 -4.96 1.46 8.44
C ASP A 36 -4.04 1.72 7.26
N VAL A 37 -4.33 2.77 6.50
CA VAL A 37 -3.56 3.16 5.33
C VAL A 37 -3.07 4.58 5.54
N THR A 38 -1.80 4.81 5.26
CA THR A 38 -1.21 6.14 5.20
C THR A 38 -0.31 6.23 3.99
N TYR A 39 -0.47 7.26 3.18
CA TYR A 39 0.43 7.53 2.06
C TYR A 39 0.71 9.02 1.94
N VAL A 40 1.87 9.32 1.37
CA VAL A 40 2.30 10.69 1.08
C VAL A 40 2.32 10.88 -0.43
N ILE A 41 1.59 11.85 -0.95
CA ILE A 41 1.63 12.23 -2.36
C ILE A 41 2.56 13.44 -2.47
N SER A 42 3.53 13.42 -3.38
CA SER A 42 4.27 14.65 -3.71
C SER A 42 3.39 15.58 -4.55
N GLY A 43 3.38 16.88 -4.22
CA GLY A 43 2.70 17.92 -5.01
C GLY A 43 3.16 18.00 -6.48
N LYS A 44 4.26 17.32 -6.85
CA LYS A 44 4.64 17.08 -8.25
C LYS A 44 3.60 16.27 -9.04
N SER A 45 2.65 15.60 -8.38
CA SER A 45 1.55 14.86 -9.03
C SER A 45 0.56 15.76 -9.76
N GLU A 46 0.50 17.07 -9.47
CA GLU A 46 -0.33 18.02 -10.23
C GLU A 46 0.09 18.14 -11.71
N TYR A 47 1.32 17.73 -12.04
CA TYR A 47 1.85 17.74 -13.42
C TYR A 47 1.62 16.44 -14.19
N ILE A 48 1.04 15.42 -13.56
CA ILE A 48 0.65 14.19 -14.24
C ILE A 48 -0.65 14.49 -14.98
N SER A 49 -0.58 14.52 -16.31
CA SER A 49 -1.69 14.89 -17.20
C SER A 49 -2.98 14.15 -16.84
N SER A 50 -4.12 14.79 -17.12
CA SER A 50 -5.47 14.26 -16.90
C SER A 50 -5.74 12.88 -17.55
N ASP A 51 -4.88 12.43 -18.47
CA ASP A 51 -4.96 11.09 -19.08
C ASP A 51 -4.44 9.98 -18.15
N LEU A 52 -3.48 10.28 -17.27
CA LEU A 52 -2.94 9.34 -16.29
C LEU A 52 -3.79 9.26 -15.02
N THR A 53 -4.81 10.11 -14.87
CA THR A 53 -5.82 10.05 -13.79
C THR A 53 -7.05 9.21 -14.16
N SER A 54 -7.00 8.47 -15.28
CA SER A 54 -7.96 7.39 -15.51
C SER A 54 -8.02 6.47 -14.29
N LEU A 55 -9.23 5.96 -13.97
CA LEU A 55 -9.61 5.16 -12.80
C LEU A 55 -8.55 4.13 -12.31
N ARG A 56 -7.63 3.69 -13.17
CA ARG A 56 -6.56 2.71 -12.89
C ARG A 56 -5.48 3.21 -11.94
N TYR A 57 -5.25 4.52 -11.84
CA TYR A 57 -4.19 5.09 -11.01
C TYR A 57 -4.70 5.74 -9.71
N GLN A 58 -6.02 5.69 -9.48
CA GLN A 58 -6.68 6.22 -8.27
C GLN A 58 -6.30 5.49 -6.98
N PHE A 59 -5.67 4.30 -7.07
CA PHE A 59 -5.23 3.57 -5.87
C PHE A 59 -4.23 4.37 -5.01
N LEU A 60 -3.56 5.36 -5.61
CA LEU A 60 -2.61 6.25 -4.93
C LEU A 60 -3.27 7.49 -4.32
N ALA A 61 -4.53 7.78 -4.64
CA ALA A 61 -5.20 9.02 -4.28
C ALA A 61 -6.71 8.81 -4.19
N ILE A 62 -7.14 7.95 -3.26
CA ILE A 62 -8.57 7.79 -2.99
C ILE A 62 -8.99 8.94 -2.06
N ASP A 63 -9.93 9.75 -2.52
CA ASP A 63 -10.55 10.80 -1.71
C ASP A 63 -11.60 10.23 -0.74
N GLU A 64 -11.98 11.04 0.25
CA GLU A 64 -12.93 10.63 1.28
C GLU A 64 -14.31 10.25 0.71
N GLU A 65 -14.81 10.99 -0.29
CA GLU A 65 -16.12 10.75 -0.88
C GLU A 65 -16.15 9.39 -1.59
N SER A 66 -15.09 9.07 -2.33
CA SER A 66 -14.89 7.78 -2.96
C SER A 66 -14.85 6.64 -1.95
N LEU A 67 -14.12 6.78 -0.83
CA LEU A 67 -14.11 5.78 0.25
C LEU A 67 -15.49 5.59 0.87
N ARG A 68 -16.17 6.70 1.23
CA ARG A 68 -17.51 6.66 1.80
C ARG A 68 -18.49 5.97 0.88
N ASN A 69 -18.45 6.28 -0.42
CA ASN A 69 -19.29 5.63 -1.42
C ASN A 69 -19.05 4.11 -1.50
N ILE A 70 -17.80 3.65 -1.34
CA ILE A 70 -17.49 2.22 -1.32
C ILE A 70 -18.02 1.57 -0.03
N THR A 71 -17.80 2.18 1.14
CA THR A 71 -18.24 1.63 2.42
C THR A 71 -19.75 1.65 2.59
N ASP A 72 -20.44 2.69 2.12
CA ASP A 72 -21.90 2.81 2.23
C ASP A 72 -22.63 1.76 1.37
N ARG A 73 -22.00 1.31 0.29
CA ARG A 73 -22.52 0.24 -0.58
C ARG A 73 -22.17 -1.16 -0.09
N ASN A 74 -21.27 -1.28 0.89
CA ASN A 74 -20.80 -2.54 1.40
C ASN A 74 -20.87 -2.58 2.93
N ASN A 75 -21.92 -3.20 3.46
CA ASN A 75 -22.15 -3.32 4.91
C ASN A 75 -21.04 -4.08 5.67
N ALA A 76 -20.14 -4.75 4.95
CA ALA A 76 -18.97 -5.43 5.49
C ALA A 76 -17.76 -4.51 5.69
N LEU A 77 -17.81 -3.25 5.24
CA LEU A 77 -16.74 -2.26 5.39
C LEU A 77 -17.26 -1.01 6.10
N VAL A 78 -16.50 -0.47 7.04
CA VAL A 78 -16.86 0.76 7.77
C VAL A 78 -15.68 1.70 7.80
N LEU A 79 -15.81 2.88 7.17
CA LEU A 79 -14.82 3.94 7.28
C LEU A 79 -14.84 4.54 8.68
N LYS A 80 -13.72 4.43 9.40
CA LYS A 80 -13.58 4.90 10.79
C LYS A 80 -13.04 6.31 10.89
N ASN A 81 -12.01 6.59 10.10
CA ASN A 81 -11.42 7.91 10.00
C ASN A 81 -10.89 8.15 8.60
N TYR A 82 -10.79 9.43 8.26
CA TYR A 82 -10.09 9.92 7.10
C TYR A 82 -9.48 11.27 7.47
N THR A 83 -8.21 11.46 7.14
CA THR A 83 -7.47 12.68 7.37
C THR A 83 -6.70 13.02 6.11
N TYR A 84 -6.80 14.27 5.69
CA TYR A 84 -6.01 14.86 4.62
C TYR A 84 -5.23 16.06 5.19
N GLU A 85 -3.91 16.02 5.06
CA GLU A 85 -3.00 17.07 5.50
C GLU A 85 -2.24 17.59 4.28
N GLU A 86 -2.54 18.82 3.87
CA GLU A 86 -1.78 19.50 2.82
C GLU A 86 -0.48 20.07 3.41
N GLY A 87 0.66 19.62 2.90
CA GLY A 87 1.97 20.18 3.16
C GLY A 87 2.55 20.76 1.88
N GLY A 88 3.32 21.84 1.97
CA GLY A 88 3.72 22.65 0.81
C GLY A 88 4.17 21.85 -0.43
N ASP A 89 5.07 20.88 -0.27
CA ASP A 89 5.56 20.03 -1.38
C ASP A 89 4.93 18.62 -1.39
N THR A 90 4.11 18.27 -0.40
CA THR A 90 3.55 16.93 -0.21
C THR A 90 2.21 16.97 0.52
N SER A 91 1.22 16.23 0.03
CA SER A 91 0.00 15.93 0.79
C SER A 91 0.12 14.58 1.49
N LYS A 92 -0.38 14.47 2.71
CA LYS A 92 -0.49 13.19 3.42
C LYS A 92 -1.97 12.81 3.55
N VAL A 93 -2.27 11.55 3.24
CA VAL A 93 -3.59 10.98 3.46
C VAL A 93 -3.45 9.81 4.42
N SER A 94 -4.36 9.76 5.39
CA SER A 94 -4.48 8.65 6.33
C SER A 94 -5.94 8.27 6.48
N PHE A 95 -6.25 6.97 6.43
CA PHE A 95 -7.59 6.47 6.69
C PHE A 95 -7.57 5.11 7.36
N SER A 96 -8.67 4.76 8.00
CA SER A 96 -8.86 3.50 8.72
C SER A 96 -10.21 2.91 8.39
N ILE A 97 -10.23 1.63 8.03
CA ILE A 97 -11.43 0.91 7.62
C ILE A 97 -11.54 -0.39 8.41
N ASP A 98 -12.67 -0.57 9.08
CA ASP A 98 -13.02 -1.86 9.66
C ASP A 98 -13.61 -2.76 8.57
N PHE A 99 -13.27 -4.04 8.60
CA PHE A 99 -13.79 -5.07 7.70
C PHE A 99 -14.31 -6.28 8.46
N SER A 100 -15.36 -6.94 7.95
CA SER A 100 -15.91 -8.15 8.58
C SER A 100 -15.17 -9.44 8.24
N SER A 101 -14.46 -9.48 7.11
CA SER A 101 -13.56 -10.57 6.73
C SER A 101 -12.43 -10.07 5.81
N PRO A 102 -11.27 -10.76 5.72
CA PRO A 102 -10.12 -10.23 4.98
C PRO A 102 -10.36 -10.06 3.48
N GLU A 103 -11.24 -10.90 2.91
CA GLU A 103 -11.59 -10.84 1.48
C GLU A 103 -12.33 -9.54 1.12
N GLU A 104 -13.00 -8.92 2.09
CA GLU A 104 -13.78 -7.68 1.88
C GLU A 104 -12.89 -6.48 1.52
N ILE A 105 -11.60 -6.53 1.89
CA ILE A 105 -10.60 -5.52 1.52
C ILE A 105 -10.42 -5.44 0.00
N GLU A 106 -10.68 -6.52 -0.75
CA GLU A 106 -10.59 -6.52 -2.22
C GLU A 106 -11.51 -5.46 -2.84
N LYS A 107 -12.66 -5.21 -2.23
CA LYS A 107 -13.64 -4.23 -2.73
C LYS A 107 -13.12 -2.80 -2.64
N LEU A 108 -12.19 -2.50 -1.74
CA LEU A 108 -11.52 -1.19 -1.66
C LEU A 108 -10.57 -0.97 -2.82
N THR A 109 -10.02 -2.05 -3.39
CA THR A 109 -8.96 -1.99 -4.40
C THR A 109 -9.42 -2.49 -5.77
N SER A 110 -10.74 -2.60 -5.97
CA SER A 110 -11.39 -3.05 -7.21
C SER A 110 -12.25 -1.92 -7.82
N PRO A 111 -11.65 -0.80 -8.26
CA PRO A 111 -12.42 0.31 -8.83
C PRO A 111 -13.14 -0.17 -10.10
N GLY A 112 -14.46 0.04 -10.15
CA GLY A 112 -15.29 -0.27 -11.33
C GLY A 112 -15.39 -1.77 -11.69
N GLY A 113 -15.11 -2.68 -10.76
CA GLY A 113 -15.16 -4.13 -11.00
C GLY A 113 -13.92 -4.69 -11.69
N ALA A 114 -12.84 -3.92 -11.77
CA ALA A 114 -11.53 -4.42 -12.17
C ALA A 114 -11.00 -5.44 -11.15
N ALA A 115 -10.06 -6.28 -11.56
CA ALA A 115 -9.46 -7.24 -10.65
C ALA A 115 -8.72 -6.50 -9.49
N PRO A 116 -8.88 -6.92 -8.22
CA PRO A 116 -8.39 -6.16 -7.07
C PRO A 116 -6.86 -6.04 -7.08
N LEU A 117 -6.34 -4.92 -6.56
CA LEU A 117 -4.91 -4.70 -6.37
C LEU A 117 -4.37 -5.39 -5.11
N LEU A 118 -5.21 -5.54 -4.10
CA LEU A 118 -4.90 -6.23 -2.86
C LEU A 118 -6.00 -7.25 -2.59
N SER A 119 -5.60 -8.51 -2.42
CA SER A 119 -6.45 -9.61 -1.99
C SER A 119 -5.84 -10.29 -0.79
N ILE A 120 -6.67 -10.57 0.21
CA ILE A 120 -6.26 -11.32 1.41
C ILE A 120 -7.19 -12.51 1.53
N GLY A 121 -6.63 -13.70 1.29
CA GLY A 121 -7.36 -14.94 1.44
C GLY A 121 -7.69 -15.22 2.90
N ARG A 122 -8.80 -15.93 3.12
CA ARG A 122 -9.15 -16.44 4.44
C ARG A 122 -7.98 -17.20 5.05
N PRO A 123 -7.73 -17.03 6.36
CA PRO A 123 -6.75 -17.87 7.02
C PRO A 123 -7.21 -19.34 6.98
N GLU A 124 -6.44 -20.20 6.31
CA GLU A 124 -6.78 -21.62 6.09
C GLU A 124 -5.55 -22.51 6.35
N ASN A 125 -5.72 -23.62 7.06
CA ASN A 125 -4.64 -24.58 7.35
C ASN A 125 -3.37 -23.94 7.95
N GLY A 126 -3.54 -22.93 8.81
CA GLY A 126 -2.42 -22.18 9.40
C GLY A 126 -1.68 -21.28 8.40
N LYS A 127 -2.32 -20.85 7.31
CA LYS A 127 -1.75 -19.95 6.31
C LYS A 127 -2.65 -18.76 6.04
N ILE A 128 -2.04 -17.61 5.76
CA ILE A 128 -2.69 -16.43 5.17
C ILE A 128 -1.98 -16.13 3.87
N THR A 129 -2.76 -15.95 2.80
CA THR A 129 -2.22 -15.59 1.48
C THR A 129 -2.64 -14.18 1.13
N VAL A 130 -1.67 -13.34 0.86
CA VAL A 130 -1.87 -11.97 0.38
C VAL A 130 -1.39 -11.92 -1.06
N LYS A 131 -2.20 -11.34 -1.93
CA LYS A 131 -1.84 -11.11 -3.33
C LYS A 131 -1.83 -9.63 -3.60
N LEU A 132 -0.70 -9.14 -4.10
CA LEU A 132 -0.51 -7.78 -4.55
C LEU A 132 -0.40 -7.79 -6.07
N ARG A 133 -1.38 -7.23 -6.74
CA ARG A 133 -1.40 -7.12 -8.19
C ARG A 133 -0.82 -5.79 -8.62
N SER A 134 0.01 -5.83 -9.66
CA SER A 134 0.43 -4.61 -10.34
C SER A 134 -0.77 -3.91 -10.96
N PRO A 135 -1.02 -2.62 -10.65
CA PRO A 135 -2.03 -1.83 -11.34
C PRO A 135 -1.64 -1.56 -12.80
N PHE A 136 -0.38 -1.83 -13.17
CA PHE A 136 0.18 -1.63 -14.49
C PHE A 136 0.02 -2.92 -15.30
N SER A 137 -1.19 -3.11 -15.84
CA SER A 137 -1.49 -4.24 -16.72
C SER A 137 -0.51 -4.33 -17.90
N ALA A 138 -0.42 -5.51 -18.53
CA ALA A 138 0.36 -5.74 -19.75
C ALA A 138 0.11 -4.74 -20.91
N GLY A 139 -0.93 -3.90 -20.83
CA GLY A 139 -1.22 -2.84 -21.80
C GLY A 139 -0.64 -1.45 -21.49
N THR A 140 0.04 -1.23 -20.36
CA THR A 140 0.74 0.04 -20.10
C THR A 140 2.01 0.11 -20.94
N ASP A 141 2.17 1.16 -21.74
CA ASP A 141 3.33 1.31 -22.60
C ASP A 141 4.63 1.58 -21.80
N GLU A 142 5.76 1.17 -22.37
CA GLU A 142 7.07 1.23 -21.70
C GLU A 142 7.52 2.65 -21.36
N LYS A 143 7.06 3.67 -22.12
CA LYS A 143 7.40 5.07 -21.82
C LYS A 143 6.66 5.53 -20.56
N THR A 144 5.39 5.16 -20.41
CA THR A 144 4.61 5.42 -19.20
C THR A 144 5.20 4.69 -17.99
N LYS A 145 5.54 3.39 -18.11
CA LYS A 145 6.22 2.66 -17.03
C LYS A 145 7.54 3.33 -16.64
N SER A 146 8.36 3.70 -17.61
CA SER A 146 9.64 4.37 -17.37
C SER A 146 9.48 5.71 -16.66
N LEU A 147 8.47 6.50 -17.04
CA LEU A 147 8.15 7.76 -16.37
C LEU A 147 7.72 7.53 -14.91
N LEU A 148 6.83 6.57 -14.67
CA LEU A 148 6.36 6.25 -13.32
C LEU A 148 7.48 5.74 -12.42
N LYS A 149 8.40 4.93 -12.95
CA LYS A 149 9.60 4.52 -12.22
C LYS A 149 10.52 5.70 -11.91
N ALA A 150 10.71 6.62 -12.86
CA ALA A 150 11.54 7.80 -12.64
C ALA A 150 10.96 8.73 -11.57
N LEU A 151 9.62 8.79 -11.45
CA LEU A 151 8.95 9.65 -10.48
C LEU A 151 8.77 9.01 -9.12
N TYR A 152 8.48 7.71 -9.08
CA TYR A 152 7.99 7.02 -7.88
C TYR A 152 8.71 5.70 -7.60
N GLY A 153 9.61 5.26 -8.47
CA GLY A 153 10.19 3.90 -8.42
C GLY A 153 10.87 3.55 -7.10
N ASP A 154 11.47 4.53 -6.45
CA ASP A 154 12.16 4.37 -5.15
C ASP A 154 11.22 4.53 -3.95
N ASN A 155 9.95 4.85 -4.16
CA ASN A 155 8.96 4.95 -3.09
C ASN A 155 8.74 3.58 -2.47
N ILE A 156 8.76 3.53 -1.15
CA ILE A 156 8.60 2.29 -0.40
C ILE A 156 7.12 2.10 -0.08
N LEU A 157 6.60 0.94 -0.46
CA LEU A 157 5.33 0.39 -0.05
C LEU A 157 5.59 -0.62 1.07
N SER A 158 5.13 -0.30 2.26
CA SER A 158 5.24 -1.13 3.47
C SER A 158 3.87 -1.75 3.76
N PHE A 159 3.78 -3.07 3.72
CA PHE A 159 2.61 -3.84 4.10
C PHE A 159 2.89 -4.61 5.38
N ARG A 160 2.16 -4.30 6.45
CA ARG A 160 2.21 -5.03 7.71
C ARG A 160 0.92 -5.79 7.91
N ILE A 161 1.02 -7.06 8.27
CA ILE A 161 -0.11 -7.88 8.71
C ILE A 161 0.14 -8.33 10.14
N THR A 162 -0.86 -8.11 10.99
CA THR A 162 -0.90 -8.58 12.37
C THR A 162 -2.11 -9.49 12.54
N ILE A 163 -1.93 -10.66 13.16
CA ILE A 163 -2.94 -11.71 13.26
C ILE A 163 -3.08 -12.22 14.70
N PRO A 164 -4.17 -12.94 15.04
CA PRO A 164 -4.31 -13.52 16.36
C PRO A 164 -3.55 -14.85 16.42
N GLY A 165 -2.29 -14.79 16.79
CA GLY A 165 -1.41 -15.97 16.84
C GLY A 165 0.03 -15.60 16.58
N PHE A 166 0.85 -16.60 16.31
CA PHE A 166 2.27 -16.42 16.03
C PHE A 166 2.56 -16.75 14.58
N ILE A 167 3.13 -15.80 13.84
CA ILE A 167 3.63 -16.02 12.49
C ILE A 167 4.97 -16.76 12.60
N THR A 168 5.02 -17.96 12.05
CA THR A 168 6.19 -18.85 12.15
C THR A 168 7.12 -18.68 10.96
N SER A 169 6.60 -18.31 9.80
CA SER A 169 7.37 -18.09 8.58
C SER A 169 6.64 -17.19 7.60
N THR A 170 7.42 -16.65 6.66
CA THR A 170 6.93 -15.81 5.57
C THR A 170 7.61 -16.23 4.26
N SER A 171 6.87 -16.27 3.14
CA SER A 171 7.44 -16.63 1.83
C SER A 171 8.40 -15.57 1.29
N ILE A 172 8.11 -14.30 1.57
CA ILE A 172 8.87 -13.09 1.22
C ILE A 172 8.72 -12.06 2.34
N GLY A 173 9.53 -11.01 2.38
CA GLY A 173 9.51 -10.03 3.48
C GLY A 173 10.16 -10.58 4.75
N GLU A 174 9.79 -10.01 5.90
CA GLU A 174 10.43 -10.27 7.19
C GLU A 174 9.42 -10.44 8.33
N LEU A 175 9.75 -11.29 9.30
CA LEU A 175 9.06 -11.32 10.60
C LEU A 175 9.45 -10.08 11.40
N THR A 176 8.51 -9.54 12.17
CA THR A 176 8.80 -8.38 13.03
C THR A 176 9.17 -8.81 14.45
N GLU A 177 9.58 -7.86 15.29
CA GLU A 177 9.83 -8.13 16.72
C GLU A 177 8.57 -8.58 17.47
N ASP A 178 7.39 -8.15 17.01
CA ASP A 178 6.11 -8.72 17.42
C ASP A 178 5.90 -10.03 16.63
N PRO A 179 5.85 -11.19 17.32
CA PRO A 179 5.73 -12.49 16.66
C PRO A 179 4.35 -12.70 16.02
N SER A 180 3.38 -11.81 16.29
CA SER A 180 2.06 -11.82 15.66
C SER A 180 2.02 -11.03 14.36
N SER A 181 3.15 -10.42 13.96
CA SER A 181 3.24 -9.44 12.89
C SER A 181 4.37 -9.75 11.91
N ALA A 182 4.08 -9.55 10.62
CA ALA A 182 5.04 -9.67 9.51
C ALA A 182 4.99 -8.43 8.63
N LEU A 183 6.10 -8.13 7.98
CA LEU A 183 6.31 -6.92 7.19
C LEU A 183 6.84 -7.28 5.80
N LEU A 184 6.15 -6.81 4.77
CA LEU A 184 6.60 -6.85 3.41
C LEU A 184 6.90 -5.42 2.96
N LYS A 185 8.14 -5.16 2.55
CA LYS A 185 8.53 -3.90 1.90
C LYS A 185 8.81 -4.15 0.45
N LEU A 186 8.17 -3.36 -0.42
CA LEU A 186 8.39 -3.36 -1.85
C LEU A 186 8.68 -1.93 -2.28
N THR A 187 9.50 -1.76 -3.31
CA THR A 187 9.55 -0.47 -3.99
C THR A 187 8.42 -0.41 -5.02
N PHE A 188 7.93 0.80 -5.29
CA PHE A 188 6.97 1.00 -6.36
C PHE A 188 7.49 0.51 -7.72
N GLY A 189 8.80 0.65 -7.94
CA GLY A 189 9.49 0.11 -9.12
C GLY A 189 9.32 -1.39 -9.26
N GLN A 190 9.45 -2.16 -8.17
CA GLN A 190 9.19 -3.60 -8.17
C GLN A 190 7.74 -3.93 -8.55
N LEU A 191 6.77 -3.13 -8.09
CA LEU A 191 5.37 -3.32 -8.46
C LEU A 191 5.11 -3.00 -9.95
N ILE A 192 5.74 -1.95 -10.49
CA ILE A 192 5.67 -1.60 -11.92
C ILE A 192 6.28 -2.71 -12.79
N ASP A 193 7.38 -3.31 -12.35
CA ASP A 193 8.08 -4.38 -13.06
C ASP A 193 7.40 -5.74 -12.97
N SER A 194 6.47 -5.91 -12.04
CA SER A 194 5.81 -7.19 -11.83
C SER A 194 4.78 -7.46 -12.93
N GLU A 195 5.05 -8.50 -13.73
CA GLU A 195 4.10 -9.00 -14.74
C GLU A 195 3.05 -9.96 -14.13
N GLU A 196 3.33 -10.51 -12.96
CA GLU A 196 2.49 -11.44 -12.23
C GLU A 196 2.05 -10.86 -10.87
N ASP A 197 1.10 -11.51 -10.20
CA ASP A 197 0.74 -11.12 -8.83
C ASP A 197 1.90 -11.47 -7.88
N ILE A 198 2.28 -10.53 -7.01
CA ILE A 198 3.21 -10.80 -5.91
C ILE A 198 2.44 -11.55 -4.82
N ILE A 199 2.86 -12.78 -4.52
CA ILE A 199 2.20 -13.65 -3.54
C ILE A 199 3.02 -13.69 -2.25
N TRP A 200 2.40 -13.20 -1.18
CA TRP A 200 2.96 -13.20 0.17
C TRP A 200 2.19 -14.18 1.06
N ILE A 201 2.86 -15.24 1.48
CA ILE A 201 2.28 -16.31 2.30
C ILE A 201 2.86 -16.20 3.71
N LEU A 202 1.97 -16.15 4.69
CA LEU A 202 2.29 -16.16 6.11
C LEU A 202 1.84 -17.49 6.70
N ASP A 203 2.77 -18.30 7.19
CA ASP A 203 2.43 -19.47 8.00
C ASP A 203 2.30 -19.02 9.45
N TYR A 204 1.26 -19.48 10.13
CA TYR A 204 0.98 -19.09 11.50
C TYR A 204 0.39 -20.21 12.34
N THR A 205 0.61 -20.11 13.65
CA THR A 205 -0.01 -20.95 14.67
C THR A 205 -1.01 -20.12 15.44
N GLN A 206 -2.27 -20.56 15.49
CA GLN A 206 -3.28 -19.91 16.32
C GLN A 206 -2.86 -19.99 17.79
N SER A 207 -3.01 -18.89 18.51
CA SER A 207 -2.91 -18.93 19.96
C SER A 207 -4.11 -19.73 20.46
N THR A 208 -3.88 -20.97 20.88
CA THR A 208 -4.91 -21.73 21.58
C THR A 208 -5.18 -20.97 22.88
N GLY A 209 -6.32 -20.28 22.95
CA GLY A 209 -6.72 -19.53 24.14
C GLY A 209 -6.57 -20.40 25.38
N GLY A 210 -5.71 -19.95 26.30
CA GLY A 210 -5.63 -20.48 27.66
C GLY A 210 -6.73 -19.89 28.53
#